data_AF-A0A8I1V5N4-F1
#
_entry.id   AF-A0A8I1V5N4-F1
#
_cell.length_a   1.000
_cell.length_b   1.000
_cell.length_c   1.000
_cell.angle_alpha   90.00
_cell.angle_beta   90.00
_cell.angle_gamma   90.00
#
_symmetry.space_group_name_H-M   'P 1'
#
loop_
_entity.id
_entity.type
_entity.pdbx_description
1 polymer ?
#
loop_
_entity_poly.entity_id
_entity_poly.type
_entity_poly.pdbx_seq_one_letter_code
_entity_poly.pdbx_strand_id
1 'polypeptide(L)'
;MNPRAWSQPAATPYLASLNTSIQRLSSGLRINSAKDDAAGLAISERFTSQIKGLNQAVRNANDGISLAQTAEGALKASGDILQRVRELAVQSANASNSAGDRQALQAEVGQLVSELDRISKTTEFNGTKLLDGSFGTQQFQVGANANQTIVATTGNLRTNVYGNNQVVAAGTEAATAAFGANGVTAGTLAVNGFVGSKNIDVAANATASAIADKVNAVKGDTGVSATARTETSVTFAASGAYSLTLQSDNATAQTISFTLSASNTADGLSAAVSAINDQSSKTGVTASLNSDGTKILLTNSSGNDIQLSDTAAISNAGDVTVQKLDAAGANVGNAATLTADTAADNALVSGYVTFDSEKSFSVVPDTTNAITTGTSSTLKKVSDLDITTFSKATDALKTVDSALAFINGERAKLGALQSRFETSIANLQVTSENLSASRSRILDADFAAETANLSRSQILQQAGTAMVAQANQLPQGVLALLR
;
A
#
# COMPACT_ATOMS: atom_id res chain seq x y z
N MET A 1 -74.16 -60.98 -18.55
CA MET A 1 -73.14 -60.04 -18.02
C MET A 1 -72.01 -60.87 -17.42
N ASN A 2 -70.79 -60.76 -17.96
CA ASN A 2 -69.66 -61.62 -17.60
C ASN A 2 -68.91 -61.04 -16.37
N PRO A 3 -68.92 -61.68 -15.18
CA PRO A 3 -68.25 -61.19 -13.98
C PRO A 3 -66.71 -61.13 -14.12
N ARG A 4 -66.12 -61.81 -15.11
CA ARG A 4 -64.68 -61.81 -15.36
C ARG A 4 -64.15 -60.48 -15.92
N ALA A 5 -65.00 -59.64 -16.52
CA ALA A 5 -64.56 -58.41 -17.16
C ALA A 5 -64.16 -57.29 -16.16
N TRP A 6 -64.54 -57.41 -14.88
CA TRP A 6 -64.32 -56.35 -13.88
C TRP A 6 -63.23 -56.67 -12.86
N SER A 7 -62.81 -57.93 -12.70
CA SER A 7 -61.82 -58.33 -11.67
C SER A 7 -60.37 -58.37 -12.16
N GLN A 8 -60.11 -58.69 -13.43
CA GLN A 8 -58.75 -58.61 -14.01
C GLN A 8 -58.19 -57.18 -14.17
N PRO A 9 -58.97 -56.15 -14.59
CA PRO A 9 -58.47 -54.79 -14.65
C PRO A 9 -58.28 -54.13 -13.28
N ALA A 10 -58.82 -54.73 -12.21
CA ALA A 10 -58.61 -54.23 -10.84
C ALA A 10 -57.23 -54.62 -10.27
N ALA A 11 -56.65 -55.77 -10.63
CA ALA A 11 -55.40 -56.25 -10.05
C ALA A 11 -54.11 -55.57 -10.60
N THR A 12 -54.14 -55.14 -11.87
CA THR A 12 -53.00 -54.49 -12.56
C THR A 12 -52.61 -53.11 -11.99
N PRO A 13 -53.53 -52.19 -11.62
CA PRO A 13 -53.15 -50.93 -10.99
C PRO A 13 -52.51 -51.12 -9.61
N TYR A 14 -52.88 -52.17 -8.85
CA TYR A 14 -52.26 -52.43 -7.54
C TYR A 14 -50.82 -52.92 -7.66
N LEU A 15 -50.53 -53.80 -8.63
CA LEU A 15 -49.16 -54.22 -8.95
C LEU A 15 -48.28 -53.05 -9.39
N ALA A 16 -48.83 -52.12 -10.16
CA ALA A 16 -48.12 -50.90 -10.54
C ALA A 16 -47.81 -50.01 -9.32
N SER A 17 -48.79 -49.78 -8.45
CA SER A 17 -48.61 -48.97 -7.22
C SER A 17 -47.61 -49.59 -6.23
N LEU A 18 -47.61 -50.92 -6.12
CA LEU A 18 -46.66 -51.67 -5.30
C LEU A 18 -45.23 -51.50 -5.84
N ASN A 19 -45.04 -51.67 -7.15
CA ASN A 19 -43.73 -51.50 -7.79
C ASN A 19 -43.21 -50.06 -7.67
N THR A 20 -44.07 -49.04 -7.82
CA THR A 20 -43.70 -47.65 -7.57
C THR A 20 -43.27 -47.43 -6.12
N SER A 21 -43.99 -48.03 -5.15
CA SER A 21 -43.64 -47.91 -3.73
C SER A 21 -42.32 -48.58 -3.38
N ILE A 22 -42.05 -49.76 -3.97
CA ILE A 22 -40.76 -50.44 -3.85
C ILE A 22 -39.64 -49.60 -4.47
N GLN A 23 -39.87 -49.01 -5.65
CA GLN A 23 -38.88 -48.18 -6.34
C GLN A 23 -38.55 -46.90 -5.56
N ARG A 24 -39.54 -46.25 -4.95
CA ARG A 24 -39.37 -45.06 -4.11
C ARG A 24 -38.68 -45.38 -2.79
N LEU A 25 -39.06 -46.48 -2.14
CA LEU A 25 -38.41 -46.95 -0.91
C LEU A 25 -36.95 -47.38 -1.14
N SER A 26 -36.68 -48.01 -2.28
CA SER A 26 -35.33 -48.45 -2.66
C SER A 26 -34.41 -47.30 -3.07
N SER A 27 -34.94 -46.27 -3.74
CA SER A 27 -34.16 -45.11 -4.18
C SER A 27 -34.08 -44.02 -3.10
N GLY A 28 -35.01 -44.01 -2.14
CA GLY A 28 -35.20 -42.92 -1.19
C GLY A 28 -35.79 -41.65 -1.83
N LEU A 29 -36.16 -41.69 -3.11
CA LEU A 29 -36.64 -40.55 -3.88
C LEU A 29 -38.11 -40.74 -4.22
N ARG A 30 -38.92 -39.70 -4.04
CA ARG A 30 -40.31 -39.64 -4.50
C ARG A 30 -40.39 -39.52 -6.02
N ILE A 31 -39.44 -38.82 -6.63
CA ILE A 31 -39.33 -38.58 -8.07
C ILE A 31 -38.08 -39.31 -8.57
N ASN A 32 -38.25 -40.43 -9.29
CA ASN A 32 -37.14 -41.21 -9.82
C ASN A 32 -37.00 -41.09 -11.34
N SER A 33 -38.08 -40.69 -12.03
CA SER A 33 -38.09 -40.44 -13.47
C SER A 33 -38.98 -39.26 -13.84
N ALA A 34 -38.79 -38.71 -15.05
CA ALA A 34 -39.64 -37.63 -15.58
C ALA A 34 -41.13 -38.01 -15.70
N LYS A 35 -41.45 -39.32 -15.67
CA LYS A 35 -42.82 -39.82 -15.66
C LYS A 35 -43.51 -39.57 -14.32
N ASP A 36 -42.76 -39.51 -13.23
CA ASP A 36 -43.32 -39.35 -11.88
C ASP A 36 -43.74 -37.89 -11.61
N ASP A 37 -42.88 -36.94 -12.00
CA ASP A 37 -43.17 -35.50 -11.99
C ASP A 37 -42.11 -34.75 -12.85
N ALA A 38 -42.48 -34.35 -14.06
CA ALA A 38 -41.58 -33.66 -14.98
C ALA A 38 -41.16 -32.26 -14.48
N ALA A 39 -42.07 -31.52 -13.84
CA ALA A 39 -41.79 -30.17 -13.35
C ALA A 39 -40.94 -30.23 -12.06
N GLY A 40 -41.27 -31.13 -11.15
CA GLY A 40 -40.51 -31.39 -9.92
C GLY A 40 -39.08 -31.87 -10.20
N LEU A 41 -38.90 -32.72 -11.21
CA LEU A 41 -37.58 -33.15 -11.67
C LEU A 41 -36.76 -31.97 -12.22
N ALA A 42 -37.32 -31.16 -13.12
CA ALA A 42 -36.61 -30.02 -13.71
C ALA A 42 -36.17 -28.97 -12.67
N ILE A 43 -37.01 -28.67 -11.68
CA ILE A 43 -36.66 -27.77 -10.57
C ILE A 43 -35.55 -28.38 -9.70
N SER A 44 -35.64 -29.69 -9.40
CA SER A 44 -34.65 -30.39 -8.59
C SER A 44 -33.29 -30.52 -9.29
N GLU A 45 -33.28 -30.69 -10.62
CA GLU A 45 -32.05 -30.65 -11.44
C GLU A 45 -31.42 -29.26 -11.41
N ARG A 46 -32.23 -28.19 -11.53
CA ARG A 46 -31.74 -26.81 -11.39
C ARG A 46 -31.15 -26.56 -10.00
N PHE A 47 -31.82 -26.98 -8.93
CA PHE A 47 -31.27 -26.88 -7.58
C PHE A 47 -30.00 -27.70 -7.41
N THR A 48 -29.93 -28.89 -8.00
CA THR A 48 -28.71 -29.72 -7.97
C THR A 48 -27.55 -29.03 -8.67
N SER A 49 -27.79 -28.42 -9.83
CA SER A 49 -26.79 -27.62 -10.56
C SER A 49 -26.33 -26.43 -9.72
N GLN A 50 -27.26 -25.68 -9.12
CA GLN A 50 -26.94 -24.55 -8.26
C GLN A 50 -26.15 -24.98 -7.02
N ILE A 51 -26.56 -26.03 -6.31
CA ILE A 51 -25.85 -26.56 -5.13
C ILE A 51 -24.42 -26.98 -5.50
N LYS A 52 -24.24 -27.69 -6.63
CA LYS A 52 -22.90 -28.06 -7.12
C LYS A 52 -22.07 -26.83 -7.45
N GLY A 53 -22.66 -25.83 -8.08
CA GLY A 53 -22.03 -24.54 -8.37
C GLY A 53 -21.62 -23.79 -7.10
N LEU A 54 -22.50 -23.71 -6.10
CA LEU A 54 -22.21 -23.10 -4.79
C LEU A 54 -21.10 -23.84 -4.04
N ASN A 55 -21.09 -25.17 -4.06
CA ASN A 55 -20.03 -25.95 -3.42
C ASN A 55 -18.67 -25.76 -4.11
N GLN A 56 -18.65 -25.61 -5.44
CA GLN A 56 -17.42 -25.23 -6.15
C GLN A 56 -17.01 -23.78 -5.83
N ALA A 57 -17.97 -22.85 -5.75
CA ALA A 57 -17.72 -21.47 -5.37
C ALA A 57 -17.11 -21.33 -3.97
N VAL A 58 -17.55 -22.15 -3.00
CA VAL A 58 -16.94 -22.23 -1.67
C VAL A 58 -15.48 -22.69 -1.78
N ARG A 59 -15.15 -23.69 -2.61
CA ARG A 59 -13.76 -24.10 -2.83
C ARG A 59 -12.93 -22.97 -3.45
N ASN A 60 -13.43 -22.34 -4.52
CA ASN A 60 -12.76 -21.21 -5.16
C ASN A 60 -12.51 -20.04 -4.19
N ALA A 61 -13.45 -19.77 -3.27
CA ALA A 61 -13.29 -18.75 -2.24
C ALA A 61 -12.22 -19.14 -1.22
N ASN A 62 -12.13 -20.41 -0.82
CA ASN A 62 -11.05 -20.90 0.03
C ASN A 62 -9.68 -20.80 -0.66
N ASP A 63 -9.59 -21.09 -1.96
CA ASP A 63 -8.38 -20.89 -2.75
C ASP A 63 -7.96 -19.41 -2.76
N GLY A 64 -8.94 -18.50 -2.87
CA GLY A 64 -8.74 -17.05 -2.75
C GLY A 64 -8.20 -16.64 -1.37
N ILE A 65 -8.69 -17.24 -0.29
CA ILE A 65 -8.16 -17.04 1.07
C ILE A 65 -6.72 -17.53 1.17
N SER A 66 -6.42 -18.75 0.71
CA SER A 66 -5.06 -19.30 0.76
C SER A 66 -4.06 -18.47 -0.04
N LEU A 67 -4.46 -17.97 -1.22
CA LEU A 67 -3.66 -17.03 -2.00
C LEU A 67 -3.41 -15.73 -1.24
N ALA A 68 -4.45 -15.12 -0.65
CA ALA A 68 -4.32 -13.89 0.11
C ALA A 68 -3.43 -14.07 1.35
N GLN A 69 -3.51 -15.22 2.03
CA GLN A 69 -2.65 -15.57 3.17
C GLN A 69 -1.19 -15.77 2.75
N THR A 70 -0.94 -16.39 1.59
CA THR A 70 0.41 -16.55 1.04
C THR A 70 1.04 -15.20 0.73
N ALA A 71 0.28 -14.30 0.10
CA ALA A 71 0.72 -12.93 -0.15
C ALA A 71 0.95 -12.15 1.16
N GLU A 72 0.01 -12.20 2.12
CA GLU A 72 0.12 -11.51 3.41
C GLU A 72 1.33 -11.97 4.23
N GLY A 73 1.65 -13.27 4.22
CA GLY A 73 2.83 -13.80 4.89
C GLY A 73 4.13 -13.24 4.31
N ALA A 74 4.21 -13.12 2.99
CA ALA A 74 5.34 -12.49 2.31
C ALA A 74 5.42 -10.98 2.60
N LEU A 75 4.30 -10.26 2.59
CA LEU A 75 4.24 -8.83 2.95
C LEU A 75 4.70 -8.59 4.39
N LYS A 76 4.33 -9.48 5.32
CA LYS A 76 4.80 -9.42 6.70
C LYS A 76 6.32 -9.55 6.78
N ALA A 77 6.91 -10.54 6.09
CA ALA A 77 8.36 -10.71 6.04
C ALA A 77 9.06 -9.48 5.43
N SER A 78 8.50 -8.91 4.35
CA SER A 78 9.01 -7.67 3.77
C SER A 78 8.92 -6.47 4.73
N GLY A 79 7.84 -6.37 5.51
CA GLY A 79 7.69 -5.37 6.55
C GLY A 79 8.74 -5.51 7.66
N ASP A 80 8.98 -6.73 8.13
CA ASP A 80 9.99 -7.03 9.15
C ASP A 80 11.41 -6.67 8.64
N ILE A 81 11.72 -6.92 7.37
CA ILE A 81 12.99 -6.51 6.73
C ILE A 81 13.11 -4.99 6.66
N LEU A 82 12.05 -4.26 6.24
CA LEU A 82 12.09 -2.80 6.17
C LEU A 82 12.26 -2.17 7.55
N GLN A 83 11.68 -2.76 8.61
CA GLN A 83 11.93 -2.32 9.99
C GLN A 83 13.41 -2.49 10.36
N ARG A 84 14.05 -3.60 9.98
CA ARG A 84 15.49 -3.78 10.18
C ARG A 84 16.32 -2.75 9.41
N VAL A 85 15.97 -2.46 8.14
CA VAL A 85 16.63 -1.42 7.35
C VAL A 85 16.49 -0.04 8.03
N ARG A 86 15.32 0.24 8.61
CA ARG A 86 15.09 1.46 9.38
C ARG A 86 16.00 1.55 10.59
N GLU A 87 16.17 0.47 11.36
CA GLU A 87 17.10 0.42 12.50
C GLU A 87 18.54 0.73 12.07
N LEU A 88 19.00 0.13 10.98
CA LEU A 88 20.34 0.37 10.43
C LEU A 88 20.52 1.81 9.96
N ALA A 89 19.48 2.41 9.35
CA ALA A 89 19.51 3.82 8.96
C ALA A 89 19.58 4.75 10.18
N VAL A 90 18.80 4.49 11.24
CA VAL A 90 18.90 5.23 12.52
C VAL A 90 20.28 5.06 13.14
N GLN A 91 20.83 3.84 13.15
CA GLN A 91 22.17 3.57 13.66
C GLN A 91 23.23 4.32 12.88
N SER A 92 23.18 4.31 11.55
CA SER A 92 24.13 5.01 10.68
C SER A 92 24.06 6.53 10.82
N ALA A 93 22.87 7.07 11.08
CA ALA A 93 22.67 8.49 11.34
C ALA A 93 23.37 8.98 12.62
N ASN A 94 23.83 8.09 13.51
CA ASN A 94 24.59 8.53 14.68
C ASN A 94 26.01 9.00 14.30
N ALA A 95 26.46 10.11 14.89
CA ALA A 95 27.74 10.75 14.61
C ALA A 95 28.95 9.95 15.11
N SER A 96 28.77 9.02 16.06
CA SER A 96 29.84 8.17 16.56
C SER A 96 30.32 7.08 15.58
N ASN A 97 29.59 6.86 14.48
CA ASN A 97 29.99 5.89 13.45
C ASN A 97 31.00 6.52 12.49
N SER A 98 32.07 5.79 12.20
CA SER A 98 33.02 6.17 11.16
C SER A 98 32.42 5.93 9.76
N ALA A 99 33.06 6.49 8.73
CA ALA A 99 32.69 6.21 7.34
C ALA A 99 32.79 4.72 7.00
N GLY A 100 33.77 4.00 7.58
CA GLY A 100 33.92 2.56 7.42
C GLY A 100 32.78 1.77 8.06
N ASP A 101 32.34 2.17 9.26
CA ASP A 101 31.19 1.54 9.94
C ASP A 101 29.91 1.73 9.12
N ARG A 102 29.68 2.94 8.58
CA ARG A 102 28.53 3.22 7.72
C ARG A 102 28.55 2.41 6.43
N GLN A 103 29.72 2.14 5.86
CA GLN A 103 29.86 1.25 4.70
C GLN A 103 29.51 -0.21 5.04
N ALA A 104 29.89 -0.69 6.22
CA ALA A 104 29.51 -2.02 6.68
C ALA A 104 27.99 -2.14 6.88
N LEU A 105 27.36 -1.13 7.51
CA LEU A 105 25.90 -1.05 7.64
C LEU A 105 25.21 -1.00 6.28
N GLN A 106 25.76 -0.24 5.31
CA GLN A 106 25.24 -0.18 3.94
C GLN A 106 25.29 -1.55 3.25
N ALA A 107 26.32 -2.36 3.49
CA ALA A 107 26.40 -3.70 2.93
C ALA A 107 25.27 -4.61 3.46
N GLU A 108 24.93 -4.51 4.75
CA GLU A 108 23.78 -5.21 5.34
C GLU A 108 22.47 -4.73 4.70
N VAL A 109 22.27 -3.40 4.55
CA VAL A 109 21.10 -2.84 3.85
C VAL A 109 21.00 -3.37 2.42
N GLY A 110 22.10 -3.45 1.68
CA GLY A 110 22.11 -4.01 0.32
C GLY A 110 21.66 -5.48 0.25
N GLN A 111 22.04 -6.30 1.23
CA GLN A 111 21.55 -7.69 1.32
C GLN A 111 20.06 -7.75 1.66
N LEU A 112 19.60 -6.92 2.59
CA LEU A 112 18.18 -6.84 2.96
C LEU A 112 17.30 -6.38 1.78
N VAL A 113 17.76 -5.40 1.01
CA VAL A 113 17.07 -4.94 -0.22
C VAL A 113 17.06 -6.03 -1.29
N SER A 114 18.15 -6.80 -1.43
CA SER A 114 18.20 -7.94 -2.35
C SER A 114 17.21 -9.04 -1.93
N GLU A 115 17.08 -9.28 -0.62
CA GLU A 115 16.11 -10.22 -0.06
C GLU A 115 14.66 -9.75 -0.27
N LEU A 116 14.38 -8.45 -0.15
CA LEU A 116 13.07 -7.89 -0.50
C LEU A 116 12.70 -8.16 -1.97
N ASP A 117 13.63 -7.92 -2.90
CA ASP A 117 13.41 -8.20 -4.32
C ASP A 117 13.27 -9.70 -4.60
N ARG A 118 14.00 -10.56 -3.86
CA ARG A 118 13.84 -12.01 -3.91
C ARG A 118 12.43 -12.43 -3.47
N ILE A 119 11.94 -11.95 -2.32
CA ILE A 119 10.59 -12.25 -1.82
C ILE A 119 9.53 -11.86 -2.87
N SER A 120 9.64 -10.67 -3.46
CA SER A 120 8.73 -10.21 -4.52
C SER A 120 8.70 -11.17 -5.73
N LYS A 121 9.86 -11.63 -6.19
CA LYS A 121 10.00 -12.52 -7.36
C LYS A 121 9.66 -13.99 -7.07
N THR A 122 9.90 -14.47 -5.86
CA THR A 122 9.71 -15.89 -5.53
C THR A 122 8.33 -16.22 -4.98
N THR A 123 7.62 -15.25 -4.41
CA THR A 123 6.29 -15.48 -3.85
C THR A 123 5.29 -15.85 -4.95
N GLU A 124 4.83 -17.10 -4.90
CA GLU A 124 3.92 -17.65 -5.88
C GLU A 124 2.86 -18.54 -5.24
N PHE A 125 1.72 -18.64 -5.90
CA PHE A 125 0.68 -19.60 -5.55
C PHE A 125 0.28 -20.35 -6.82
N ASN A 126 0.39 -21.68 -6.78
CA ASN A 126 0.09 -22.55 -7.91
C ASN A 126 0.82 -22.13 -9.22
N GLY A 127 2.09 -21.73 -9.11
CA GLY A 127 2.94 -21.28 -10.23
C GLY A 127 2.68 -19.84 -10.72
N THR A 128 1.71 -19.12 -10.15
CA THR A 128 1.45 -17.71 -10.48
C THR A 128 2.16 -16.79 -9.49
N LYS A 129 2.95 -15.83 -9.99
CA LYS A 129 3.62 -14.83 -9.15
C LYS A 129 2.59 -13.85 -8.59
N LEU A 130 2.70 -13.56 -7.30
CA LEU A 130 1.72 -12.73 -6.60
C LEU A 130 2.16 -11.28 -6.45
N LEU A 131 3.47 -11.02 -6.30
CA LEU A 131 3.98 -9.76 -5.75
C LEU A 131 4.96 -9.02 -6.69
N ASP A 132 5.12 -9.48 -7.93
CA ASP A 132 6.04 -8.87 -8.91
C ASP A 132 5.36 -7.87 -9.87
N GLY A 133 4.06 -7.65 -9.68
CA GLY A 133 3.20 -6.81 -10.51
C GLY A 133 2.56 -7.53 -11.71
N SER A 134 2.96 -8.77 -12.02
CA SER A 134 2.37 -9.55 -13.13
C SER A 134 0.98 -10.11 -12.81
N PHE A 135 0.65 -10.26 -11.52
CA PHE A 135 -0.64 -10.75 -11.05
C PHE A 135 -1.81 -9.88 -11.53
N GLY A 136 -1.63 -8.57 -11.59
CA GLY A 136 -2.62 -7.62 -12.06
C GLY A 136 -3.95 -7.73 -11.31
N THR A 137 -5.03 -7.95 -12.06
CA THR A 137 -6.39 -8.11 -11.52
C THR A 137 -6.90 -9.52 -11.82
N GLN A 138 -7.13 -10.31 -10.78
CA GLN A 138 -7.66 -11.67 -10.90
C GLN A 138 -9.11 -11.73 -10.39
N GLN A 139 -9.90 -12.64 -10.96
CA GLN A 139 -11.31 -12.81 -10.59
C GLN A 139 -11.55 -14.22 -10.06
N PHE A 140 -12.15 -14.31 -8.87
CA PHE A 140 -12.57 -15.56 -8.26
C PHE A 140 -14.07 -15.72 -8.41
N GLN A 141 -14.51 -16.74 -9.11
CA GLN A 141 -15.93 -17.09 -9.23
C GLN A 141 -16.42 -17.67 -7.90
N VAL A 142 -17.21 -16.88 -7.16
CA VAL A 142 -17.72 -17.20 -5.83
C VAL A 142 -19.25 -17.31 -5.80
N GLY A 143 -19.87 -17.61 -6.94
CA GLY A 143 -21.30 -17.88 -7.02
C GLY A 143 -21.64 -18.91 -8.08
N ALA A 144 -22.89 -19.37 -8.08
CA ALA A 144 -23.37 -20.40 -9.01
C ALA A 144 -23.67 -19.87 -10.41
N ASN A 145 -23.89 -18.56 -10.57
CA ASN A 145 -24.21 -17.92 -11.85
C ASN A 145 -23.03 -17.11 -12.40
N ALA A 146 -22.99 -16.91 -13.70
CA ALA A 146 -21.93 -16.14 -14.36
C ALA A 146 -21.76 -14.73 -13.75
N ASN A 147 -20.52 -14.26 -13.67
CA ASN A 147 -20.11 -12.93 -13.18
C ASN A 147 -20.36 -12.66 -11.68
N GLN A 148 -20.62 -13.68 -10.88
CA GLN A 148 -20.63 -13.58 -9.42
C GLN A 148 -19.20 -13.76 -8.89
N THR A 149 -18.37 -12.72 -9.08
CA THR A 149 -16.94 -12.79 -8.79
C THR A 149 -16.51 -11.85 -7.65
N ILE A 150 -15.43 -12.23 -6.97
CA ILE A 150 -14.64 -11.34 -6.14
C ILE A 150 -13.35 -11.04 -6.90
N VAL A 151 -13.06 -9.75 -7.05
CA VAL A 151 -11.82 -9.28 -7.66
C VAL A 151 -10.73 -9.25 -6.60
N ALA A 152 -9.61 -9.90 -6.89
CA ALA A 152 -8.40 -9.85 -6.10
C ALA A 152 -7.33 -9.10 -6.87
N THR A 153 -6.71 -8.13 -6.21
CA THR A 153 -5.56 -7.38 -6.73
C THR A 153 -4.46 -7.44 -5.68
N THR A 154 -3.23 -7.62 -6.11
CA THR A 154 -2.05 -7.53 -5.26
C THR A 154 -1.20 -6.33 -5.69
N GLY A 155 -0.53 -5.72 -4.73
CA GLY A 155 0.46 -4.69 -5.01
C GLY A 155 1.71 -5.24 -5.71
N ASN A 156 2.41 -4.35 -6.42
CA ASN A 156 3.74 -4.64 -6.94
C ASN A 156 4.80 -4.33 -5.86
N LEU A 157 5.51 -5.37 -5.40
CA LEU A 157 6.54 -5.28 -4.37
C LEU A 157 7.97 -5.33 -4.93
N ARG A 158 8.14 -5.08 -6.22
CA ARG A 158 9.49 -4.88 -6.76
C ARG A 158 10.09 -3.60 -6.18
N THR A 159 11.31 -3.68 -5.64
CA THR A 159 11.97 -2.60 -4.89
C THR A 159 12.20 -1.31 -5.69
N ASN A 160 11.97 -1.34 -7.00
CA ASN A 160 12.07 -0.21 -7.90
C ASN A 160 10.74 0.54 -8.16
N VAL A 161 9.61 0.06 -7.63
CA VAL A 161 8.26 0.62 -7.90
C VAL A 161 7.64 1.32 -6.68
N TYR A 162 8.14 1.06 -5.47
CA TYR A 162 7.69 1.72 -4.24
C TYR A 162 8.85 2.36 -3.49
N GLY A 163 8.52 3.29 -2.62
CA GLY A 163 9.46 4.15 -1.89
C GLY A 163 8.81 5.49 -1.58
N ASN A 164 9.61 6.55 -1.53
CA ASN A 164 9.11 7.90 -1.25
C ASN A 164 9.07 8.71 -2.55
N ASN A 165 7.91 9.27 -2.87
CA ASN A 165 7.80 10.23 -3.96
C ASN A 165 8.27 11.58 -3.42
N GLN A 166 9.14 12.25 -4.16
CA GLN A 166 9.78 13.48 -3.70
C GLN A 166 9.81 14.56 -4.78
N VAL A 167 9.48 15.79 -4.37
CA VAL A 167 9.77 17.02 -5.12
C VAL A 167 10.71 17.84 -4.25
N VAL A 168 11.83 18.29 -4.81
CA VAL A 168 12.75 19.20 -4.13
C VAL A 168 12.65 20.56 -4.78
N ALA A 169 12.18 21.53 -4.02
CA ALA A 169 12.27 22.93 -4.37
C ALA A 169 13.61 23.46 -3.86
N ALA A 170 14.58 23.60 -4.77
CA ALA A 170 15.91 24.07 -4.40
C ALA A 170 15.89 25.49 -3.83
N GLY A 171 14.88 26.31 -4.14
CA GLY A 171 14.81 27.73 -3.75
C GLY A 171 15.68 28.62 -4.62
N THR A 172 15.87 29.88 -4.23
CA THR A 172 16.75 30.83 -4.95
C THR A 172 18.22 30.54 -4.73
N GLU A 173 19.07 30.92 -5.68
CA GLU A 173 20.53 30.83 -5.56
C GLU A 173 21.08 31.77 -4.46
N ALA A 174 22.37 31.64 -4.11
CA ALA A 174 23.01 32.59 -3.21
C ALA A 174 23.04 33.99 -3.84
N ALA A 175 22.59 35.01 -3.12
CA ALA A 175 22.44 36.36 -3.66
C ALA A 175 23.11 37.42 -2.78
N THR A 176 23.60 38.49 -3.42
CA THR A 176 24.06 39.69 -2.73
C THR A 176 22.89 40.56 -2.32
N ALA A 177 22.22 40.19 -1.24
CA ALA A 177 20.97 40.80 -0.79
C ALA A 177 20.93 41.07 0.72
N ALA A 178 20.11 42.04 1.12
CA ALA A 178 19.84 42.34 2.52
C ALA A 178 19.02 41.22 3.18
N PHE A 179 19.09 41.11 4.51
CA PHE A 179 18.32 40.10 5.26
C PHE A 179 16.82 40.22 4.97
N GLY A 180 16.17 39.08 4.71
CA GLY A 180 14.75 39.05 4.35
C GLY A 180 14.43 39.44 2.91
N ALA A 181 15.44 39.65 2.04
CA ALA A 181 15.27 39.81 0.60
C ALA A 181 15.78 38.56 -0.14
N ASN A 182 15.24 37.39 0.21
CA ASN A 182 15.75 36.09 -0.26
C ASN A 182 15.41 35.78 -1.73
N GLY A 183 14.69 36.66 -2.42
CA GLY A 183 14.37 36.52 -3.84
C GLY A 183 13.20 35.58 -4.13
N VAL A 184 12.54 35.02 -3.10
CA VAL A 184 11.28 34.29 -3.28
C VAL A 184 10.19 35.30 -3.68
N THR A 185 9.62 35.12 -4.87
CA THR A 185 8.49 35.92 -5.35
C THR A 185 7.17 35.49 -4.69
N ALA A 186 6.23 36.42 -4.56
CA ALA A 186 4.88 36.08 -4.12
C ALA A 186 4.10 35.37 -5.23
N GLY A 187 3.26 34.40 -4.84
CA GLY A 187 2.37 33.70 -5.76
C GLY A 187 1.67 32.54 -5.07
N THR A 188 0.94 31.75 -5.84
CA THR A 188 0.26 30.57 -5.30
C THR A 188 0.99 29.28 -5.66
N LEU A 189 0.95 28.32 -4.74
CA LEU A 189 1.50 26.98 -4.89
C LEU A 189 0.37 25.96 -4.83
N ALA A 190 0.07 25.32 -5.95
CA ALA A 190 -0.88 24.22 -6.01
C ALA A 190 -0.20 22.90 -5.62
N VAL A 191 -0.60 22.33 -4.50
CA VAL A 191 -0.16 21.01 -4.04
C VAL A 191 -1.23 20.00 -4.45
N ASN A 192 -0.92 19.19 -5.46
CA ASN A 192 -1.80 18.14 -5.96
C ASN A 192 -1.30 16.78 -5.45
N GLY A 193 -1.82 16.36 -4.31
CA GLY A 193 -1.50 15.07 -3.72
C GLY A 193 -2.50 13.99 -4.12
N PHE A 194 -2.30 12.79 -3.57
CA PHE A 194 -3.16 11.64 -3.89
C PHE A 194 -4.51 11.66 -3.16
N VAL A 195 -4.65 12.45 -2.08
CA VAL A 195 -5.92 12.63 -1.36
C VAL A 195 -6.77 13.70 -2.04
N GLY A 196 -6.12 14.77 -2.51
CA GLY A 196 -6.77 15.93 -3.11
C GLY A 196 -5.78 17.04 -3.42
N SER A 197 -6.31 18.18 -3.87
CA SER A 197 -5.54 19.35 -4.27
C SER A 197 -5.88 20.57 -3.43
N LYS A 198 -4.85 21.34 -3.03
CA LYS A 198 -5.00 22.62 -2.33
C LYS A 198 -4.01 23.65 -2.85
N ASN A 199 -4.46 24.90 -2.90
CA ASN A 199 -3.59 26.05 -3.15
C ASN A 199 -3.10 26.63 -1.83
N ILE A 200 -1.85 27.08 -1.83
CA ILE A 200 -1.19 27.71 -0.70
C ILE A 200 -0.59 29.03 -1.18
N ASP A 201 -0.79 30.10 -0.43
CA ASP A 201 -0.19 31.39 -0.75
C ASP A 201 1.25 31.45 -0.25
N VAL A 202 2.19 31.66 -1.15
CA VAL A 202 3.60 31.94 -0.84
C VAL A 202 3.79 33.45 -0.86
N ALA A 203 4.21 34.01 0.27
CA ALA A 203 4.48 35.44 0.38
C ALA A 203 5.84 35.77 -0.25
N ALA A 204 6.02 37.02 -0.70
CA ALA A 204 7.33 37.50 -1.12
C ALA A 204 8.32 37.39 0.04
N ASN A 205 9.51 36.88 -0.26
CA ASN A 205 10.58 36.57 0.67
C ASN A 205 10.21 35.60 1.81
N ALA A 206 9.24 34.71 1.59
CA ALA A 206 8.96 33.65 2.55
C ALA A 206 10.18 32.73 2.72
N THR A 207 10.52 32.37 3.96
CA THR A 207 11.57 31.38 4.24
C THR A 207 11.08 29.98 3.85
N ALA A 208 12.00 29.04 3.62
CA ALA A 208 11.65 27.65 3.34
C ALA A 208 10.84 27.04 4.51
N SER A 209 11.16 27.42 5.75
CA SER A 209 10.41 27.06 6.96
C SER A 209 8.93 27.44 6.85
N ALA A 210 8.64 28.71 6.54
CA ALA A 210 7.27 29.21 6.43
C ALA A 210 6.49 28.52 5.29
N ILE A 211 7.16 28.17 4.19
CA ILE A 211 6.54 27.43 3.09
C ILE A 211 6.20 26.00 3.53
N ALA A 212 7.14 25.31 4.19
CA ALA A 212 6.93 23.95 4.68
C ALA A 212 5.79 23.87 5.71
N ASP A 213 5.69 24.84 6.62
CA ASP A 213 4.61 24.90 7.61
C ASP A 213 3.23 25.04 6.95
N LYS A 214 3.10 25.91 5.95
CA LYS A 214 1.84 26.06 5.22
C LYS A 214 1.45 24.79 4.47
N VAL A 215 2.42 24.04 3.96
CA VAL A 215 2.16 22.76 3.27
C VAL A 215 1.76 21.67 4.25
N ASN A 216 2.46 21.57 5.38
CA ASN A 216 2.13 20.63 6.44
C ASN A 216 0.75 20.92 7.05
N ALA A 217 0.30 22.18 7.09
CA ALA A 217 -1.04 22.54 7.53
C ALA A 217 -2.16 21.95 6.63
N VAL A 218 -1.89 21.76 5.33
CA VAL A 218 -2.84 21.14 4.37
C VAL A 218 -2.54 19.66 4.08
N LYS A 219 -1.67 19.02 4.87
CA LYS A 219 -1.31 17.61 4.73
C LYS A 219 -2.53 16.68 4.79
N GLY A 220 -3.51 16.98 5.65
CA GLY A 220 -4.73 16.18 5.78
C GLY A 220 -5.58 16.12 4.51
N ASP A 221 -5.56 17.19 3.71
CA ASP A 221 -6.34 17.30 2.48
C ASP A 221 -5.59 16.80 1.23
N THR A 222 -4.25 16.84 1.27
CA THR A 222 -3.41 16.53 0.10
C THR A 222 -2.69 15.19 0.23
N GLY A 223 -2.27 14.80 1.44
CA GLY A 223 -1.38 13.66 1.67
C GLY A 223 0.10 13.94 1.39
N VAL A 224 0.48 15.21 1.25
CA VAL A 224 1.87 15.64 1.03
C VAL A 224 2.42 16.28 2.30
N SER A 225 3.62 15.89 2.72
CA SER A 225 4.37 16.53 3.79
C SER A 225 5.56 17.31 3.25
N ALA A 226 6.00 18.34 3.97
CA ALA A 226 7.15 19.15 3.61
C ALA A 226 8.15 19.22 4.75
N THR A 227 9.43 19.24 4.39
CA THR A 227 10.55 19.49 5.31
C THR A 227 11.43 20.59 4.72
N ALA A 228 11.86 21.53 5.55
CA ALA A 228 12.70 22.64 5.13
C ALA A 228 14.06 22.57 5.82
N ARG A 229 15.12 22.90 5.08
CA ARG A 229 16.50 23.04 5.57
C ARG A 229 17.21 24.10 4.74
N THR A 230 18.20 24.74 5.34
CA THR A 230 19.09 25.67 4.63
C THR A 230 20.51 25.21 4.81
N GLU A 231 21.20 24.96 3.69
CA GLU A 231 22.58 24.53 3.67
C GLU A 231 23.40 25.39 2.72
N THR A 232 24.56 25.84 3.20
CA THR A 232 25.50 26.61 2.39
C THR A 232 26.92 26.20 2.68
N SER A 233 27.75 26.15 1.65
CA SER A 233 29.19 26.01 1.79
C SER A 233 29.87 27.37 1.79
N VAL A 234 30.90 27.51 2.62
CA VAL A 234 31.72 28.72 2.75
C VAL A 234 33.19 28.35 2.54
N THR A 235 33.87 29.09 1.67
CA THR A 235 35.30 28.96 1.40
C THR A 235 36.01 30.29 1.55
N PHE A 236 37.27 30.24 1.97
CA PHE A 236 38.10 31.42 2.25
C PHE A 236 39.29 31.45 1.28
N ALA A 237 39.55 32.59 0.66
CA ALA A 237 40.61 32.72 -0.33
C ALA A 237 42.02 32.74 0.29
N ALA A 238 42.16 33.20 1.54
CA ALA A 238 43.44 33.35 2.23
C ALA A 238 43.37 33.01 3.73
N SER A 239 44.52 32.74 4.34
CA SER A 239 44.65 32.69 5.81
C SER A 239 44.78 34.10 6.39
N GLY A 240 44.46 34.27 7.68
CA GLY A 240 44.50 35.56 8.36
C GLY A 240 43.22 35.85 9.17
N ALA A 241 43.03 37.11 9.56
CA ALA A 241 41.90 37.55 10.38
C ALA A 241 40.64 37.81 9.54
N TYR A 242 39.50 37.39 10.08
CA TYR A 242 38.18 37.60 9.48
C TYR A 242 37.21 38.12 10.55
N SER A 243 36.34 39.05 10.17
CA SER A 243 35.24 39.56 10.98
C SER A 243 33.96 39.54 10.15
N LEU A 244 33.16 38.50 10.35
CA LEU A 244 31.91 38.29 9.63
C LEU A 244 30.73 38.53 10.56
N THR A 245 29.56 38.79 10.00
CA THR A 245 28.30 38.81 10.73
C THR A 245 27.37 37.73 10.18
N LEU A 246 26.67 37.04 11.08
CA LEU A 246 25.76 35.95 10.76
C LEU A 246 24.36 36.27 11.27
N GLN A 247 23.38 36.13 10.38
CA GLN A 247 21.96 36.30 10.72
C GLN A 247 21.12 35.20 10.09
N SER A 248 20.23 34.62 10.89
CA SER A 248 19.27 33.59 10.47
C SER A 248 18.02 33.62 11.39
N ASP A 249 17.93 32.79 12.42
CA ASP A 249 16.76 32.77 13.34
C ASP A 249 16.68 34.02 14.24
N ASN A 250 17.79 34.73 14.38
CA ASN A 250 17.94 35.92 15.20
C ASN A 250 17.48 37.21 14.51
N ALA A 251 16.88 38.11 15.29
CA ALA A 251 16.48 39.44 14.82
C ALA A 251 17.66 40.38 14.53
N THR A 252 18.82 40.20 15.16
CA THR A 252 20.01 41.05 15.01
C THR A 252 21.24 40.23 14.68
N ALA A 253 21.96 40.61 13.62
CA ALA A 253 23.19 39.93 13.18
C ALA A 253 24.23 39.81 14.32
N GLN A 254 24.88 38.65 14.42
CA GLN A 254 25.94 38.40 15.40
C GLN A 254 27.31 38.50 14.74
N THR A 255 28.20 39.31 15.29
CA THR A 255 29.59 39.40 14.82
C THR A 255 30.39 38.19 15.29
N ILE A 256 31.15 37.62 14.37
CA ILE A 256 31.98 36.43 14.54
C ILE A 256 33.37 36.79 14.04
N SER A 257 34.33 36.84 14.95
CA SER A 257 35.72 37.18 14.65
C SER A 257 36.63 36.01 14.96
N PHE A 258 37.52 35.68 14.02
CA PHE A 258 38.45 34.55 14.13
C PHE A 258 39.66 34.76 13.22
N THR A 259 40.67 33.91 13.39
CA THR A 259 41.86 33.89 12.54
C THR A 259 42.06 32.49 11.97
N LEU A 260 42.15 32.34 10.65
CA LEU A 260 42.55 31.07 10.03
C LEU A 260 44.07 30.95 10.00
N SER A 261 44.59 29.79 10.39
CA SER A 261 46.00 29.43 10.24
C SER A 261 46.34 28.95 8.82
N ALA A 262 45.36 28.41 8.10
CA ALA A 262 45.46 28.00 6.70
C ALA A 262 44.07 28.05 6.04
N SER A 263 44.00 28.36 4.75
CA SER A 263 42.76 28.26 3.96
C SER A 263 42.54 26.82 3.51
N ASN A 264 41.28 26.37 3.48
CA ASN A 264 40.85 25.10 2.88
C ASN A 264 41.49 23.83 3.47
N THR A 265 41.83 23.85 4.76
CA THR A 265 42.25 22.65 5.51
C THR A 265 41.44 22.52 6.80
N ALA A 266 41.25 21.29 7.28
CA ALA A 266 40.44 21.03 8.47
C ALA A 266 40.95 21.77 9.70
N ASP A 267 42.27 21.74 9.94
CA ASP A 267 42.90 22.42 11.07
C ASP A 267 42.79 23.95 10.92
N GLY A 268 42.96 24.47 9.71
CA GLY A 268 42.91 25.90 9.41
C GLY A 268 41.52 26.51 9.58
N LEU A 269 40.48 25.73 9.32
CA LEU A 269 39.07 26.13 9.42
C LEU A 269 38.46 25.89 10.82
N SER A 270 39.14 25.14 11.69
CA SER A 270 38.62 24.75 13.01
C SER A 270 38.22 25.95 13.89
N ALA A 271 39.03 27.02 13.91
CA ALA A 271 38.75 28.23 14.66
C ALA A 271 37.47 28.94 14.16
N ALA A 272 37.26 28.96 12.84
CA ALA A 272 36.06 29.51 12.24
C ALA A 272 34.82 28.68 12.60
N VAL A 273 34.92 27.35 12.54
CA VAL A 273 33.83 26.44 12.92
C VAL A 273 33.43 26.65 14.39
N SER A 274 34.40 26.72 15.30
CA SER A 274 34.14 26.99 16.72
C SER A 274 33.49 28.36 16.93
N ALA A 275 34.05 29.42 16.34
CA ALA A 275 33.53 30.78 16.51
C ALA A 275 32.08 30.93 15.98
N ILE A 276 31.72 30.23 14.90
CA ILE A 276 30.34 30.20 14.40
C ILE A 276 29.44 29.40 15.34
N ASN A 277 29.88 28.23 15.80
CA ASN A 277 29.11 27.37 16.69
C ASN A 277 28.86 28.01 18.07
N ASP A 278 29.76 28.86 18.56
CA ASP A 278 29.56 29.62 19.80
C ASP A 278 28.34 30.57 19.73
N GLN A 279 27.96 31.01 18.53
CA GLN A 279 26.76 31.83 18.31
C GLN A 279 25.52 31.01 17.89
N SER A 280 25.63 29.69 17.72
CA SER A 280 24.55 28.82 17.20
C SER A 280 23.27 28.87 18.05
N SER A 281 23.38 29.06 19.36
CA SER A 281 22.23 29.18 20.27
C SER A 281 21.36 30.42 20.00
N LYS A 282 21.93 31.45 19.35
CA LYS A 282 21.20 32.66 18.94
C LYS A 282 20.78 32.58 17.48
N THR A 283 21.69 32.15 16.61
CA THR A 283 21.47 32.19 15.15
C THR A 283 20.69 30.99 14.64
N GLY A 284 20.66 29.86 15.36
CA GLY A 284 20.11 28.59 14.88
C GLY A 284 20.99 27.91 13.83
N VAL A 285 22.14 28.50 13.49
CA VAL A 285 23.06 27.99 12.47
C VAL A 285 24.17 27.20 13.12
N THR A 286 24.40 25.99 12.60
CA THR A 286 25.50 25.12 12.99
C THR A 286 26.53 25.04 11.87
N ALA A 287 27.81 25.05 12.23
CA ALA A 287 28.93 24.91 11.32
C ALA A 287 29.58 23.53 11.46
N SER A 288 29.86 22.89 10.34
CA SER A 288 30.67 21.67 10.27
C SER A 288 31.60 21.73 9.06
N LEU A 289 32.58 20.83 8.99
CA LEU A 289 33.42 20.69 7.79
C LEU A 289 32.75 19.75 6.80
N ASN A 290 32.96 19.98 5.50
CA ASN A 290 32.61 19.00 4.49
C ASN A 290 33.47 17.73 4.63
N SER A 291 33.07 16.65 3.94
CA SER A 291 33.80 15.36 4.02
C SER A 291 35.27 15.45 3.61
N ASP A 292 35.65 16.40 2.75
CA ASP A 292 37.03 16.61 2.31
C ASP A 292 37.84 17.53 3.26
N GLY A 293 37.19 18.17 4.23
CA GLY A 293 37.84 19.11 5.16
C GLY A 293 38.30 20.43 4.54
N THR A 294 37.78 20.79 3.36
CA THR A 294 38.18 21.95 2.57
C THR A 294 37.22 23.13 2.64
N LYS A 295 35.98 22.91 3.08
CA LYS A 295 34.92 23.93 3.15
C LYS A 295 34.17 23.85 4.48
N ILE A 296 33.61 24.96 4.92
CA ILE A 296 32.67 24.99 6.05
C ILE A 296 31.25 24.86 5.51
N LEU A 297 30.49 23.90 6.01
CA LEU A 297 29.06 23.74 5.80
C LEU A 297 28.31 24.43 6.93
N LEU A 298 27.52 25.45 6.60
CA LEU A 298 26.57 26.06 7.52
C LEU A 298 25.19 25.46 7.29
N THR A 299 24.55 25.03 8.36
CA THR A 299 23.24 24.38 8.32
C THR A 299 22.29 25.05 9.31
N ASN A 300 21.12 25.45 8.83
CA ASN A 300 19.94 25.76 9.65
C ASN A 300 18.91 24.64 9.46
N SER A 301 18.62 23.89 10.52
CA SER A 301 17.71 22.74 10.47
C SER A 301 16.23 23.12 10.33
N SER A 302 15.87 24.35 10.68
CA SER A 302 14.49 24.87 10.61
C SER A 302 14.12 25.34 9.20
N GLY A 303 15.12 25.56 8.34
CA GLY A 303 14.91 26.06 6.98
C GLY A 303 14.73 27.58 6.90
N ASN A 304 15.23 28.33 7.88
CA ASN A 304 15.33 29.78 7.78
C ASN A 304 16.54 30.19 6.96
N ASP A 305 16.49 31.37 6.35
CA ASP A 305 17.55 31.84 5.47
C ASP A 305 18.83 32.09 6.28
N ILE A 306 19.99 31.88 5.65
CA ILE A 306 21.29 32.14 6.25
C ILE A 306 21.90 33.34 5.52
N GLN A 307 22.11 34.43 6.25
CA GLN A 307 22.88 35.56 5.75
C GLN A 307 24.25 35.58 6.42
N LEU A 308 25.28 35.56 5.59
CA LEU A 308 26.64 35.86 5.98
C LEU A 308 27.03 37.20 5.37
N SER A 309 27.55 38.11 6.17
CA SER A 309 28.02 39.42 5.70
C SER A 309 29.40 39.71 6.26
N ASP A 310 30.17 40.56 5.64
CA ASP A 310 31.38 41.12 6.26
C ASP A 310 31.02 42.39 7.03
N THR A 311 31.97 42.87 7.82
CA THR A 311 31.77 44.03 8.67
C THR A 311 32.27 45.27 7.96
N ALA A 312 31.41 46.28 7.80
CA ALA A 312 31.83 47.60 7.30
C ALA A 312 33.08 48.11 8.04
N ALA A 313 33.98 48.75 7.30
CA ALA A 313 35.24 49.31 7.79
C ALA A 313 36.29 48.28 8.29
N ILE A 314 36.09 46.97 8.06
CA ILE A 314 37.08 45.93 8.36
C ILE A 314 37.41 45.15 7.09
N SER A 315 38.66 45.28 6.61
CA SER A 315 39.17 44.44 5.53
C SER A 315 39.53 43.05 6.06
N ASN A 316 38.81 42.03 5.58
CA ASN A 316 39.16 40.63 5.81
C ASN A 316 40.48 40.27 5.11
N ALA A 317 41.12 39.18 5.55
CA ALA A 317 42.39 38.74 5.00
C ALA A 317 42.30 38.21 3.54
N GLY A 318 41.11 37.84 3.07
CA GLY A 318 40.84 37.40 1.71
C GLY A 318 39.33 37.29 1.46
N ASP A 319 38.95 37.07 0.21
CA ASP A 319 37.53 36.95 -0.17
C ASP A 319 36.89 35.72 0.49
N VAL A 320 35.61 35.86 0.85
CA VAL A 320 34.78 34.77 1.35
C VAL A 320 33.74 34.43 0.29
N THR A 321 33.70 33.18 -0.15
CA THR A 321 32.73 32.71 -1.14
C THR A 321 31.68 31.84 -0.46
N VAL A 322 30.41 32.18 -0.66
CA VAL A 322 29.23 31.52 -0.10
C VAL A 322 28.42 30.91 -1.25
N GLN A 323 28.24 29.60 -1.20
CA GLN A 323 27.57 28.84 -2.24
C GLN A 323 26.46 27.99 -1.64
N LYS A 324 25.23 28.20 -2.13
CA LYS A 324 24.07 27.40 -1.76
C LYS A 324 24.24 25.93 -2.16
N LEU A 325 23.73 25.05 -1.30
CA LEU A 325 23.63 23.62 -1.56
C LEU A 325 22.17 23.17 -1.66
N ASP A 326 21.89 22.15 -2.48
CA ASP A 326 20.61 21.45 -2.51
C ASP A 326 20.52 20.36 -1.43
N ALA A 327 19.38 19.67 -1.37
CA ALA A 327 19.15 18.54 -0.45
C ALA A 327 20.12 17.36 -0.65
N ALA A 328 20.79 17.25 -1.81
CA ALA A 328 21.79 16.23 -2.10
C ALA A 328 23.22 16.69 -1.80
N GLY A 329 23.41 17.94 -1.36
CA GLY A 329 24.71 18.55 -1.11
C GLY A 329 25.43 19.02 -2.38
N ALA A 330 24.73 19.18 -3.51
CA ALA A 330 25.27 19.74 -4.74
C ALA A 330 25.09 21.27 -4.77
N ASN A 331 26.01 21.98 -5.44
CA ASN A 331 25.94 23.43 -5.58
C ASN A 331 24.71 23.84 -6.41
N VAL A 332 23.95 24.81 -5.91
CA VAL A 332 22.82 25.41 -6.62
C VAL A 332 23.19 26.82 -7.07
N GLY A 333 23.22 27.04 -8.38
CA GLY A 333 23.40 28.37 -8.92
C GLY A 333 24.78 28.98 -8.76
N ASN A 334 24.87 30.30 -8.88
CA ASN A 334 26.09 31.06 -8.67
C ASN A 334 26.41 31.25 -7.17
N ALA A 335 27.71 31.40 -6.87
CA ALA A 335 28.17 31.77 -5.54
C ALA A 335 28.07 33.28 -5.32
N ALA A 336 27.80 33.70 -4.09
CA ALA A 336 27.97 35.07 -3.64
C ALA A 336 29.38 35.23 -3.05
N THR A 337 30.06 36.32 -3.39
CA THR A 337 31.40 36.64 -2.87
C THR A 337 31.30 37.87 -1.98
N LEU A 338 31.86 37.77 -0.78
CA LEU A 338 32.15 38.88 0.10
C LEU A 338 33.61 39.26 -0.16
N THR A 339 33.81 40.45 -0.73
CA THR A 339 35.12 40.88 -1.17
C THR A 339 35.97 41.34 0.02
N ALA A 340 37.28 41.13 -0.06
CA ALA A 340 38.20 41.60 0.97
C ALA A 340 38.41 43.12 0.87
N ASP A 341 37.39 43.91 1.23
CA ASP A 341 37.44 45.36 1.23
C ASP A 341 36.87 45.98 2.52
N THR A 342 36.58 47.28 2.50
CA THR A 342 36.02 47.99 3.68
C THR A 342 34.54 48.35 3.50
N ALA A 343 33.96 48.03 2.35
CA ALA A 343 32.53 48.08 2.12
C ALA A 343 31.88 46.87 2.83
N ALA A 344 30.57 46.96 3.05
CA ALA A 344 29.82 45.83 3.58
C ALA A 344 29.19 45.06 2.43
N ASP A 345 29.62 43.82 2.24
CA ASP A 345 29.02 42.84 1.36
C ASP A 345 28.12 41.89 2.15
N ASN A 346 27.06 41.42 1.49
CA ASN A 346 26.12 40.45 2.06
C ASN A 346 26.00 39.25 1.13
N ALA A 347 25.87 38.06 1.70
CA ALA A 347 25.52 36.83 1.00
C ALA A 347 24.34 36.17 1.72
N LEU A 348 23.16 36.25 1.11
CA LEU A 348 21.94 35.63 1.60
C LEU A 348 21.67 34.33 0.85
N VAL A 349 21.46 33.26 1.59
CA VAL A 349 21.12 31.93 1.07
C VAL A 349 19.74 31.54 1.59
N SER A 350 18.80 31.32 0.67
CA SER A 350 17.49 30.78 1.01
C SER A 350 17.54 29.28 1.25
N GLY A 351 16.61 28.77 2.05
CA GLY A 351 16.45 27.32 2.24
C GLY A 351 15.93 26.57 1.01
N TYR A 352 16.02 25.25 1.05
CA TYR A 352 15.29 24.35 0.15
C TYR A 352 14.11 23.70 0.90
N VAL A 353 13.07 23.34 0.15
CA VAL A 353 11.92 22.60 0.66
C VAL A 353 11.84 21.26 -0.04
N THR A 354 11.81 20.19 0.74
CA THR A 354 11.62 18.83 0.25
C THR A 354 10.21 18.37 0.59
N PHE A 355 9.43 18.11 -0.45
CA PHE A 355 8.08 17.56 -0.37
C PHE A 355 8.15 16.05 -0.50
N ASP A 356 7.46 15.33 0.37
CA ASP A 356 7.48 13.88 0.47
C ASP A 356 6.05 13.33 0.51
N SER A 357 5.80 12.21 -0.19
CA SER A 357 4.51 11.50 -0.16
C SER A 357 4.66 10.02 -0.52
N GLU A 358 3.76 9.18 0.01
CA GLU A 358 3.72 7.73 -0.31
C GLU A 358 3.31 7.44 -1.76
N LYS A 359 2.67 8.38 -2.45
CA LYS A 359 2.21 8.26 -3.84
C LYS A 359 2.66 9.44 -4.68
N SER A 360 2.61 9.28 -5.99
CA SER A 360 2.99 10.35 -6.92
C SER A 360 2.09 11.57 -6.74
N PHE A 361 2.71 12.75 -6.79
CA PHE A 361 2.06 14.05 -6.59
C PHE A 361 2.72 15.10 -7.48
N SER A 362 2.12 16.28 -7.53
CA SER A 362 2.74 17.45 -8.18
C SER A 362 2.63 18.68 -7.29
N VAL A 363 3.64 19.54 -7.40
CA VAL A 363 3.70 20.85 -6.74
C VAL A 363 3.92 21.87 -7.85
N VAL A 364 2.89 22.66 -8.14
CA VAL A 364 2.86 23.54 -9.31
C VAL A 364 2.71 24.99 -8.85
N PRO A 365 3.72 25.85 -9.06
CA PRO A 365 3.56 27.28 -8.81
C PRO A 365 2.75 27.95 -9.95
N ASP A 366 1.93 28.96 -9.64
CA ASP A 366 1.14 29.68 -10.66
C ASP A 366 1.93 30.81 -11.37
N THR A 367 2.89 31.42 -10.68
CA THR A 367 3.85 32.41 -11.20
C THR A 367 5.27 31.84 -11.13
N THR A 368 6.27 32.63 -11.55
CA THR A 368 7.69 32.40 -11.28
C THR A 368 7.99 32.55 -9.77
N ASN A 369 7.36 31.74 -8.94
CA ASN A 369 7.80 31.52 -7.56
C ASN A 369 9.14 30.78 -7.62
N ALA A 370 10.04 31.05 -6.67
CA ALA A 370 11.38 30.47 -6.61
C ALA A 370 11.45 28.94 -6.42
N ILE A 371 10.32 28.23 -6.55
CA ILE A 371 10.23 26.78 -6.63
C ILE A 371 10.38 26.40 -8.12
N THR A 372 11.61 26.47 -8.64
CA THR A 372 11.91 26.32 -10.07
C THR A 372 12.32 24.90 -10.48
N THR A 373 12.22 23.91 -9.59
CA THR A 373 12.68 22.54 -9.88
C THR A 373 11.60 21.49 -9.61
N GLY A 374 11.18 20.80 -10.68
CA GLY A 374 10.39 19.56 -10.65
C GLY A 374 8.94 19.73 -10.22
N THR A 375 8.04 20.11 -11.14
CA THR A 375 6.60 20.19 -10.82
C THR A 375 5.98 18.84 -10.46
N SER A 376 6.58 17.74 -10.89
CA SER A 376 6.09 16.38 -10.64
C SER A 376 7.06 15.61 -9.75
N SER A 377 6.52 14.78 -8.87
CA SER A 377 7.32 13.97 -7.96
C SER A 377 8.17 12.94 -8.68
N THR A 378 9.39 12.75 -8.18
CA THR A 378 10.30 11.66 -8.59
C THR A 378 10.32 10.59 -7.51
N LEU A 379 10.32 9.32 -7.90
CA LEU A 379 10.35 8.21 -6.94
C LEU A 379 11.77 7.97 -6.45
N LYS A 380 11.99 8.12 -5.13
CA LYS A 380 13.15 7.57 -4.41
C LYS A 380 12.85 6.13 -4.06
N LYS A 381 13.49 5.21 -4.77
CA LYS A 381 13.20 3.78 -4.75
C LYS A 381 13.85 3.10 -3.55
N VAL A 382 13.22 2.04 -3.06
CA VAL A 382 13.82 1.16 -2.04
C VAL A 382 15.08 0.47 -2.56
N SER A 383 15.20 0.23 -3.86
CA SER A 383 16.43 -0.31 -4.48
C SER A 383 17.66 0.58 -4.32
N ASP A 384 17.45 1.88 -4.16
CA ASP A 384 18.51 2.89 -4.20
C ASP A 384 18.81 3.44 -2.79
N LEU A 385 18.42 2.70 -1.73
CA LEU A 385 18.68 3.09 -0.35
C LEU A 385 20.19 3.17 -0.08
N ASP A 386 20.61 4.32 0.41
CA ASP A 386 21.99 4.61 0.78
C ASP A 386 22.02 5.26 2.17
N ILE A 387 22.79 4.69 3.08
CA ILE A 387 22.96 5.17 4.46
C ILE A 387 24.42 5.55 4.76
N THR A 388 25.25 5.79 3.74
CA THR A 388 26.69 6.05 3.91
C THR A 388 27.02 7.41 4.54
N THR A 389 26.08 8.36 4.52
CA THR A 389 26.23 9.68 5.16
C THR A 389 25.02 9.99 6.03
N PHE A 390 25.16 10.96 6.95
CA PHE A 390 24.06 11.41 7.80
C PHE A 390 22.83 11.88 6.99
N SER A 391 23.06 12.67 5.95
CA SER A 391 21.98 13.17 5.08
C SER A 391 21.27 12.02 4.38
N LYS A 392 22.05 11.13 3.74
CA LYS A 392 21.50 9.98 3.02
C LYS A 392 20.76 9.01 3.96
N ALA A 393 21.27 8.80 5.18
CA ALA A 393 20.57 8.00 6.19
C ALA A 393 19.21 8.61 6.57
N THR A 394 19.11 9.93 6.67
CA THR A 394 17.84 10.62 6.94
C THR A 394 16.86 10.48 5.77
N ASP A 395 17.34 10.58 4.53
CA ASP A 395 16.51 10.35 3.33
C ASP A 395 16.07 8.89 3.19
N ALA A 396 16.96 7.96 3.56
CA ALA A 396 16.64 6.53 3.63
C ALA A 396 15.53 6.26 4.64
N LEU A 397 15.52 6.92 5.81
CA LEU A 397 14.42 6.81 6.78
C LEU A 397 13.08 7.23 6.18
N LYS A 398 13.02 8.37 5.49
CA LYS A 398 11.80 8.82 4.80
C LYS A 398 11.31 7.82 3.75
N THR A 399 12.26 7.26 2.99
CA THR A 399 12.00 6.26 1.95
C THR A 399 11.47 4.96 2.55
N VAL A 400 12.06 4.49 3.64
CA VAL A 400 11.63 3.28 4.36
C VAL A 400 10.28 3.49 5.06
N ASP A 401 10.04 4.64 5.68
CA ASP A 401 8.75 4.95 6.33
C ASP A 401 7.61 4.97 5.29
N SER A 402 7.86 5.55 4.11
CA SER A 402 6.90 5.52 2.99
C SER A 402 6.70 4.10 2.45
N ALA A 403 7.77 3.31 2.35
CA ALA A 403 7.69 1.91 1.94
C ALA A 403 6.93 1.03 2.94
N LEU A 404 7.11 1.24 4.25
CA LEU A 404 6.35 0.59 5.31
C LEU A 404 4.86 0.95 5.24
N ALA A 405 4.53 2.23 4.99
CA ALA A 405 3.16 2.66 4.77
C ALA A 405 2.53 1.96 3.56
N PHE A 406 3.26 1.84 2.44
CA PHE A 406 2.83 1.09 1.26
C PHE A 406 2.54 -0.39 1.59
N ILE A 407 3.47 -1.09 2.26
CA ILE A 407 3.25 -2.49 2.67
C ILE A 407 2.04 -2.62 3.57
N ASN A 408 1.89 -1.78 4.59
CA ASN A 408 0.75 -1.82 5.49
C ASN A 408 -0.58 -1.56 4.75
N GLY A 409 -0.58 -0.67 3.76
CA GLY A 409 -1.73 -0.44 2.88
C GLY A 409 -2.11 -1.68 2.06
N GLU A 410 -1.14 -2.39 1.49
CA GLU A 410 -1.39 -3.65 0.76
C GLU A 410 -1.88 -4.77 1.68
N ARG A 411 -1.31 -4.89 2.88
CA ARG A 411 -1.76 -5.85 3.91
C ARG A 411 -3.20 -5.58 4.34
N ALA A 412 -3.57 -4.32 4.52
CA ALA A 412 -4.94 -3.93 4.84
C ALA A 412 -5.92 -4.32 3.72
N LYS A 413 -5.54 -4.15 2.44
CA LYS A 413 -6.36 -4.59 1.30
C LYS A 413 -6.54 -6.11 1.27
N LEU A 414 -5.47 -6.88 1.50
CA LEU A 414 -5.55 -8.34 1.56
C LEU A 414 -6.38 -8.83 2.76
N GLY A 415 -6.28 -8.18 3.91
CA GLY A 415 -7.12 -8.46 5.07
C GLY A 415 -8.60 -8.23 4.78
N ALA A 416 -8.95 -7.09 4.16
CA ALA A 416 -10.32 -6.81 3.74
C ALA A 416 -10.84 -7.84 2.71
N LEU A 417 -9.98 -8.27 1.78
CA LEU A 417 -10.29 -9.31 0.81
C LEU A 417 -10.58 -10.65 1.49
N GLN A 418 -9.77 -11.05 2.49
CA GLN A 418 -10.00 -12.27 3.29
C GLN A 418 -11.36 -12.21 3.99
N SER A 419 -11.68 -11.12 4.71
CA SER A 419 -12.98 -10.97 5.38
C SER A 419 -14.15 -11.02 4.39
N ARG A 420 -13.97 -10.48 3.17
CA ARG A 420 -14.98 -10.56 2.11
C ARG A 420 -15.18 -12.00 1.62
N PHE A 421 -14.11 -12.78 1.45
CA PHE A 421 -14.22 -14.20 1.12
C PHE A 421 -14.89 -15.01 2.23
N GLU A 422 -14.50 -14.82 3.50
CA GLU A 422 -15.09 -15.50 4.66
C GLU A 422 -16.60 -15.24 4.77
N THR A 423 -17.01 -13.98 4.65
CA THR A 423 -18.44 -13.59 4.68
C THR A 423 -19.19 -14.20 3.49
N SER A 424 -18.56 -14.24 2.32
CA SER A 424 -19.15 -14.86 1.12
C SER A 424 -19.31 -16.36 1.30
N ILE A 425 -18.32 -17.06 1.84
CA ILE A 425 -18.39 -18.50 2.14
C ILE A 425 -19.54 -18.81 3.08
N ALA A 426 -19.68 -18.05 4.19
CA ALA A 426 -20.76 -18.25 5.14
C ALA A 426 -22.14 -18.10 4.46
N ASN A 427 -22.32 -17.09 3.62
CA ASN A 427 -23.57 -16.89 2.87
C ASN A 427 -23.84 -18.01 1.84
N LEU A 428 -22.80 -18.45 1.11
CA LEU A 428 -22.91 -19.53 0.13
C LEU A 428 -23.28 -20.86 0.80
N GLN A 429 -22.73 -21.15 1.97
CA GLN A 429 -23.04 -22.35 2.75
C GLN A 429 -24.51 -22.35 3.20
N VAL A 430 -25.00 -21.23 3.76
CA VAL A 430 -26.42 -21.08 4.14
C VAL A 430 -27.34 -21.23 2.92
N THR A 431 -26.96 -20.64 1.79
CA THR A 431 -27.74 -20.78 0.54
C THR A 431 -27.75 -22.22 0.03
N SER A 432 -26.59 -22.89 0.07
CA SER A 432 -26.45 -24.30 -0.31
C SER A 432 -27.29 -25.23 0.57
N GLU A 433 -27.34 -24.98 1.88
CA GLU A 433 -28.16 -25.71 2.84
C GLU A 433 -29.66 -25.49 2.58
N ASN A 434 -30.10 -24.24 2.42
CA ASN A 434 -31.50 -23.92 2.12
C ASN A 434 -31.98 -24.52 0.79
N LEU A 435 -31.14 -24.48 -0.24
CA LEU A 435 -31.43 -25.13 -1.52
C LEU A 435 -31.43 -26.65 -1.39
N SER A 436 -30.56 -27.24 -0.57
CA SER A 436 -30.54 -28.67 -0.30
C SER A 436 -31.80 -29.13 0.43
N ALA A 437 -32.25 -28.39 1.45
CA ALA A 437 -33.51 -28.65 2.15
C ALA A 437 -34.72 -28.48 1.21
N SER A 438 -34.69 -27.47 0.34
CA SER A 438 -35.77 -27.25 -0.65
C SER A 438 -35.79 -28.35 -1.72
N ARG A 439 -34.63 -28.84 -2.17
CA ARG A 439 -34.53 -29.99 -3.05
C ARG A 439 -35.05 -31.26 -2.38
N SER A 440 -34.68 -31.51 -1.13
CA SER A 440 -35.13 -32.69 -0.36
C SER A 440 -36.65 -32.74 -0.26
N ARG A 441 -37.33 -31.62 0.05
CA ARG A 441 -38.80 -31.55 0.07
C ARG A 441 -39.48 -31.89 -1.27
N ILE A 442 -38.78 -31.70 -2.39
CA ILE A 442 -39.31 -31.98 -3.73
C ILE A 442 -38.99 -33.43 -4.13
N LEU A 443 -37.72 -33.84 -3.97
CA LEU A 443 -37.18 -35.05 -4.56
C LEU A 443 -37.25 -36.26 -3.62
N ASP A 444 -37.06 -36.09 -2.31
CA ASP A 444 -36.92 -37.20 -1.37
C ASP A 444 -38.29 -37.78 -0.98
N ALA A 445 -38.33 -39.09 -0.74
CA ALA A 445 -39.52 -39.79 -0.29
C ALA A 445 -39.67 -39.72 1.23
N ASP A 446 -40.90 -39.52 1.71
CA ASP A 446 -41.24 -39.73 3.11
C ASP A 446 -41.38 -41.25 3.35
N PHE A 447 -40.37 -41.83 4.01
CA PHE A 447 -40.34 -43.26 4.33
C PHE A 447 -41.56 -43.72 5.13
N ALA A 448 -42.11 -42.89 6.03
CA ALA A 448 -43.27 -43.26 6.84
C ALA A 448 -44.53 -43.39 5.97
N ALA A 449 -44.74 -42.44 5.05
CA ALA A 449 -45.84 -42.50 4.11
C ALA A 449 -45.69 -43.66 3.10
N GLU A 450 -44.48 -43.89 2.59
CA GLU A 450 -44.26 -44.90 1.55
C GLU A 450 -44.31 -46.33 2.10
N THR A 451 -43.85 -46.56 3.33
CA THR A 451 -44.01 -47.85 4.01
C THR A 451 -45.49 -48.16 4.31
N ALA A 452 -46.28 -47.17 4.70
CA ALA A 452 -47.72 -47.31 4.87
C ALA A 452 -48.43 -47.63 3.53
N ASN A 453 -48.04 -46.96 2.43
CA ASN A 453 -48.56 -47.23 1.10
C ASN A 453 -48.15 -48.61 0.57
N LEU A 454 -46.91 -49.04 0.82
CA LEU A 454 -46.41 -50.37 0.49
C LEU A 454 -47.23 -51.44 1.24
N SER A 455 -47.40 -51.29 2.55
CA SER A 455 -48.19 -52.21 3.37
C SER A 455 -49.65 -52.27 2.90
N ARG A 456 -50.28 -51.12 2.64
CA ARG A 456 -51.64 -51.07 2.07
C ARG A 456 -51.72 -51.80 0.72
N SER A 457 -50.74 -51.57 -0.17
CA SER A 457 -50.70 -52.17 -1.50
C SER A 457 -50.46 -53.68 -1.45
N GLN A 458 -49.65 -54.17 -0.51
CA GLN A 458 -49.45 -55.61 -0.25
C GLN A 458 -50.74 -56.26 0.27
N ILE A 459 -51.44 -55.63 1.21
CA ILE A 459 -52.72 -56.11 1.74
C ILE A 459 -53.78 -56.14 0.64
N LEU A 460 -53.87 -55.10 -0.18
CA LEU A 460 -54.81 -55.03 -1.31
C LEU A 460 -54.47 -56.04 -2.42
N GLN A 461 -53.18 -56.31 -2.66
CA GLN A 461 -52.76 -57.36 -3.59
C GLN A 461 -53.20 -58.74 -3.09
N GLN A 462 -52.98 -59.05 -1.81
CA GLN A 462 -53.41 -60.31 -1.19
C GLN A 462 -54.94 -60.45 -1.15
N ALA A 463 -55.66 -59.37 -0.85
CA ALA A 463 -57.12 -59.35 -0.89
C ALA A 463 -57.66 -59.48 -2.33
N GLY A 464 -57.01 -58.84 -3.30
CA GLY A 464 -57.35 -58.92 -4.72
C GLY A 464 -57.14 -60.32 -5.31
N THR A 465 -56.04 -61.00 -4.97
CA THR A 465 -55.81 -62.39 -5.39
C THR A 465 -56.82 -63.35 -4.74
N ALA A 466 -57.15 -63.16 -3.46
CA ALA A 466 -58.18 -63.93 -2.78
C ALA A 466 -59.59 -63.70 -3.40
N MET A 467 -59.94 -62.45 -3.73
CA MET A 467 -61.20 -62.11 -4.39
C MET A 467 -61.27 -62.66 -5.82
N VAL A 468 -60.18 -62.63 -6.58
CA VAL A 468 -60.11 -63.26 -7.92
C VAL A 468 -60.23 -64.78 -7.81
N ALA A 469 -59.64 -65.40 -6.79
CA ALA A 469 -59.81 -66.82 -6.50
C ALA A 469 -61.28 -67.17 -6.18
N GLN A 470 -61.94 -66.38 -5.32
CA GLN A 470 -63.37 -66.52 -4.98
C GLN A 470 -64.27 -66.29 -6.21
N ALA A 471 -63.99 -65.26 -7.01
CA ALA A 471 -64.74 -64.94 -8.22
C ALA A 471 -64.57 -66.00 -9.33
N ASN A 472 -63.45 -66.71 -9.37
CA ASN A 472 -63.25 -67.86 -10.26
C ASN A 472 -64.00 -69.12 -9.81
N GLN A 473 -64.39 -69.22 -8.53
CA GLN A 473 -65.20 -70.32 -8.00
C GLN A 473 -66.71 -70.10 -8.17
N LEU A 474 -67.18 -68.84 -8.22
CA LEU A 474 -68.61 -68.51 -8.43
C LEU A 474 -69.28 -69.20 -9.64
N PRO A 475 -68.62 -69.29 -10.83
CA PRO A 475 -69.17 -70.00 -11.99
C PRO A 475 -69.37 -71.51 -11.77
N GLN A 476 -68.66 -72.12 -10.81
CA GLN A 476 -68.86 -73.54 -10.47
C GLN A 476 -70.16 -73.77 -9.69
N GLY A 477 -70.68 -72.76 -8.99
CA GLY A 477 -72.00 -72.82 -8.35
C GLY A 477 -73.16 -72.92 -9.36
N VAL A 478 -72.98 -72.38 -10.57
CA VAL A 478 -73.97 -72.47 -11.66
C VAL A 478 -73.94 -73.86 -12.32
N LEU A 479 -72.77 -74.51 -12.37
CA LEU A 479 -72.64 -75.90 -12.83
C LEU A 479 -73.24 -76.91 -11.85
N ALA A 480 -73.37 -76.58 -10.56
CA ALA A 480 -74.11 -77.38 -9.59
C ALA A 480 -75.64 -77.28 -9.76
N LEU A 481 -76.14 -76.22 -10.41
CA LEU A 481 -77.57 -76.04 -10.72
C LEU A 481 -78.01 -76.72 -12.04
N LEU A 482 -77.04 -77.13 -12.88
CA LEU A 482 -77.25 -77.79 -14.18
C LEU A 482 -77.01 -79.31 -14.10
N ARG A 483 -76.96 -79.87 -12.89
CA ARG A 483 -76.70 -81.29 -12.64
C ARG A 483 -77.95 -82.05 -12.21
#